data_AF-A0A9X8YP06-F1
#
_entry.id   AF-A0A9X8YP06-F1
#
_cell.length_a   1.000
_cell.length_b   1.000
_cell.length_c   1.000
_cell.angle_alpha   90.00
_cell.angle_beta   90.00
_cell.angle_gamma   90.00
#
_symmetry.space_group_name_H-M   'P 1'
#
loop_
_entity.id
_entity.type
_entity.pdbx_description
1 polymer ?
#
loop_
_entity_poly.entity_id
_entity_poly.type
_entity_poly.pdbx_seq_one_letter_code
_entity_poly.pdbx_strand_id
1 'polypeptide(L)'
;MLPPNDSKQAKVQARRDQIVEAAKTSFRRHGFHAASMAEIAQGSQLSVGQIYRYFANKDAIIEEIVNRIITNKMQRLENLGDHINLIAGTLAARTLFQQPGESETDHMLMLEVTAEATRNPVV
;
A
#
# COMPACT_ATOMS: atom_id res chain seq x y z
N MET A 1 8.36 -0.72 -28.07
CA MET A 1 8.76 -2.08 -27.65
C MET A 1 8.88 -2.08 -26.14
N LEU A 2 8.02 -2.82 -25.43
CA LEU A 2 8.17 -3.03 -23.98
C LEU A 2 9.44 -3.88 -23.74
N PRO A 3 10.32 -3.53 -22.78
CA PRO A 3 11.51 -4.33 -22.52
C PRO A 3 11.13 -5.75 -22.05
N PRO A 4 11.86 -6.79 -22.45
CA PRO A 4 11.57 -8.19 -22.11
C PRO A 4 11.70 -8.56 -20.62
N ASN A 5 12.00 -7.59 -19.74
CA ASN A 5 12.32 -7.81 -18.33
C ASN A 5 11.08 -7.81 -17.41
N ASP A 6 10.04 -7.03 -17.74
CA ASP A 6 8.88 -6.80 -16.87
C ASP A 6 8.03 -8.07 -16.69
N SER A 7 7.89 -8.87 -17.75
CA SER A 7 7.12 -10.13 -17.68
C SER A 7 7.81 -11.21 -16.85
N LYS A 8 9.14 -11.27 -16.90
CA LYS A 8 9.91 -12.28 -16.14
C LYS A 8 9.93 -11.93 -14.65
N GLN A 9 10.13 -10.65 -14.31
CA GLN A 9 10.08 -10.17 -12.94
C GLN A 9 8.67 -10.33 -12.35
N ALA A 10 7.62 -9.98 -13.09
CA ALA A 10 6.24 -10.19 -12.65
C ALA A 10 5.93 -11.67 -12.37
N LYS A 11 6.41 -12.59 -13.22
CA LYS A 11 6.27 -14.04 -12.97
C LYS A 11 7.00 -14.50 -11.72
N VAL A 12 8.22 -14.01 -11.48
CA VAL A 12 8.99 -14.31 -10.26
C VAL A 12 8.24 -13.79 -9.03
N GLN A 13 7.74 -12.55 -9.08
CA GLN A 13 6.99 -11.95 -7.98
C GLN A 13 5.70 -12.73 -7.70
N ALA A 14 4.92 -13.08 -8.73
CA ALA A 14 3.71 -13.89 -8.58
C ALA A 14 4.00 -15.24 -7.90
N ARG A 15 5.15 -15.87 -8.18
CA ARG A 15 5.57 -17.09 -7.48
C ARG A 15 5.94 -16.84 -6.03
N ARG A 16 6.67 -15.75 -5.72
CA ARG A 16 6.93 -15.34 -4.32
C ARG A 16 5.62 -15.12 -3.57
N ASP A 17 4.65 -14.45 -4.19
CA ASP A 17 3.36 -14.15 -3.59
C ASP A 17 2.55 -15.43 -3.28
N GLN A 18 2.52 -16.40 -4.21
CA GLN A 18 1.90 -17.71 -3.97
C GLN A 18 2.49 -18.43 -2.75
N ILE A 19 3.82 -18.41 -2.63
CA ILE A 19 4.53 -19.04 -1.50
C ILE A 19 4.17 -18.32 -0.19
N VAL A 20 4.20 -17.00 -0.20
CA VAL A 20 3.91 -16.16 0.98
C VAL A 20 2.48 -16.37 1.48
N GLU A 21 1.49 -16.42 0.59
CA GLU A 21 0.09 -16.63 1.00
C GLU A 21 -0.18 -18.06 1.52
N ALA A 22 0.45 -19.07 0.91
CA ALA A 22 0.40 -20.44 1.43
C ALA A 22 1.06 -20.53 2.81
N ALA A 23 2.22 -19.89 2.99
CA ALA A 23 2.95 -19.86 4.25
C ALA A 23 2.15 -19.15 5.35
N LYS A 24 1.56 -17.98 5.08
CA LYS A 24 0.65 -17.29 6.03
C LYS A 24 -0.48 -18.20 6.49
N THR A 25 -1.06 -18.98 5.57
CA THR A 25 -2.13 -19.92 5.90
C THR A 25 -1.65 -21.07 6.79
N SER A 26 -0.50 -21.68 6.47
CA SER A 26 0.10 -22.76 7.28
C SER A 26 0.52 -22.24 8.66
N PHE A 27 1.24 -21.11 8.74
CA PHE A 27 1.65 -20.50 10.01
C PHE A 27 0.48 -20.10 10.89
N ARG A 28 -0.63 -19.61 10.31
CA ARG A 28 -1.84 -19.31 11.08
C ARG A 28 -2.49 -20.55 11.68
N ARG A 29 -2.39 -21.70 11.00
CA ARG A 29 -3.01 -22.96 11.45
C ARG A 29 -2.15 -23.71 12.46
N HIS A 30 -0.84 -23.77 12.23
CA HIS A 30 0.07 -24.64 12.97
C HIS A 30 1.10 -23.87 13.83
N GLY A 31 1.15 -22.54 13.73
CA GLY A 31 2.23 -21.73 14.28
C GLY A 31 3.53 -21.88 13.49
N PHE A 32 4.55 -21.09 13.84
CA PHE A 32 5.81 -21.07 13.07
C PHE A 32 6.60 -22.37 13.20
N HIS A 33 6.64 -22.98 14.38
CA HIS A 33 7.45 -24.18 14.60
C HIS A 33 6.87 -25.41 13.91
N ALA A 34 5.57 -25.69 14.07
CA ALA A 34 4.96 -26.91 13.54
C ALA A 34 4.61 -26.83 12.04
N ALA A 35 4.50 -25.64 11.46
CA ALA A 35 4.37 -25.49 10.01
C ALA A 35 5.60 -26.05 9.26
N SER A 36 5.34 -26.90 8.26
CA SER A 36 6.38 -27.56 7.47
C SER A 36 6.49 -26.99 6.05
N MET A 37 7.69 -27.07 5.48
CA MET A 37 7.91 -26.69 4.08
C MET A 37 7.06 -27.52 3.09
N ALA A 38 6.72 -28.77 3.45
CA ALA A 38 5.88 -29.63 2.64
C ALA A 38 4.42 -29.15 2.59
N GLU A 39 3.88 -28.66 3.71
CA GLU A 39 2.54 -28.07 3.74
C GLU A 39 2.47 -26.77 2.93
N ILE A 40 3.52 -25.93 3.03
CA ILE A 40 3.61 -24.68 2.25
C ILE A 40 3.70 -24.99 0.75
N ALA A 41 4.49 -26.01 0.37
CA ALA A 41 4.57 -26.53 -1.00
C ALA A 41 3.19 -26.96 -1.53
N GLN A 42 2.47 -27.77 -0.75
CA GLN A 42 1.11 -28.19 -1.11
C GLN A 42 0.16 -26.99 -1.29
N GLY A 43 0.18 -26.04 -0.35
CA GLY A 43 -0.68 -24.85 -0.38
C GLY A 43 -0.37 -23.88 -1.53
N SER A 44 0.90 -23.82 -1.96
CA SER A 44 1.35 -22.94 -3.06
C SER A 44 1.32 -23.62 -4.43
N GLN A 45 0.99 -24.92 -4.50
CA GLN A 45 1.03 -25.73 -5.72
C GLN A 45 2.43 -25.76 -6.37
N LEU A 46 3.46 -25.76 -5.54
CA LEU A 46 4.86 -25.84 -5.95
C LEU A 46 5.54 -27.02 -5.25
N SER A 47 6.63 -27.51 -5.80
CA SER A 47 7.49 -28.45 -5.08
C SER A 47 8.30 -27.72 -4.02
N VAL A 48 8.71 -28.43 -2.97
CA VAL A 48 9.62 -27.91 -1.94
C VAL A 48 10.91 -27.38 -2.58
N GLY A 49 11.46 -28.10 -3.56
CA GLY A 49 12.64 -27.66 -4.31
C GLY A 49 12.42 -26.37 -5.10
N GLN A 50 11.21 -26.16 -5.65
CA GLN A 50 10.86 -24.89 -6.30
C GLN A 50 10.81 -23.75 -5.28
N ILE A 51 10.25 -23.96 -4.08
CA ILE A 51 10.22 -22.94 -3.03
C ILE A 51 11.63 -22.50 -2.65
N TYR A 52 12.55 -23.46 -2.50
CA TYR A 52 13.94 -23.16 -2.15
C TYR A 52 14.69 -22.32 -3.19
N ARG A 53 14.17 -22.19 -4.42
CA ARG A 53 14.70 -21.25 -5.41
C ARG A 53 14.32 -19.79 -5.15
N TYR A 54 13.28 -19.55 -4.34
CA TYR A 54 12.78 -18.21 -3.99
C TYR A 54 13.11 -17.81 -2.56
N PHE A 55 13.16 -18.77 -1.64
CA PHE A 55 13.44 -18.55 -0.22
C PHE A 55 14.41 -19.61 0.29
N ALA A 56 15.50 -19.18 0.93
CA ALA A 56 16.56 -20.10 1.37
C ALA A 56 16.09 -21.07 2.46
N ASN A 57 15.15 -20.64 3.31
CA ASN A 57 14.64 -21.41 4.44
C ASN A 57 13.26 -20.87 4.89
N LYS A 58 12.67 -21.51 5.90
CA LYS A 58 11.38 -21.11 6.49
C LYS A 58 11.43 -19.70 7.09
N ASP A 59 12.55 -19.33 7.70
CA ASP A 59 12.72 -18.03 8.36
C ASP A 59 12.73 -16.88 7.35
N ALA A 60 13.35 -17.05 6.18
CA ALA A 60 13.30 -16.08 5.09
C ALA A 60 11.88 -15.81 4.58
N ILE A 61 10.97 -16.81 4.66
CA ILE A 61 9.56 -16.62 4.33
C ILE A 61 8.86 -15.81 5.44
N ILE A 62 9.19 -16.08 6.70
CA ILE A 62 8.67 -15.33 7.86
C ILE A 62 9.12 -13.87 7.78
N GLU A 63 10.39 -13.60 7.51
CA GLU A 63 10.94 -12.27 7.33
C GLU A 63 10.22 -11.50 6.21
N GLU A 64 10.01 -12.13 5.05
CA GLU A 64 9.26 -11.53 3.95
C GLU A 64 7.82 -11.18 4.36
N ILE A 65 7.13 -12.07 5.10
CA ILE A 65 5.78 -11.80 5.62
C ILE A 65 5.80 -10.60 6.57
N VAL A 66 6.75 -10.55 7.50
CA VAL A 66 6.89 -9.45 8.47
C VAL A 66 7.17 -8.14 7.74
N ASN A 67 8.10 -8.14 6.78
CA ASN A 67 8.41 -6.98 5.96
C ASN A 67 7.16 -6.46 5.23
N ARG A 68 6.39 -7.34 4.57
CA ARG A 68 5.14 -6.95 3.90
C ARG A 68 4.13 -6.34 4.87
N ILE A 69 4.01 -6.88 6.09
CA ILE A 69 3.10 -6.34 7.11
C ILE A 69 3.55 -4.94 7.55
N ILE A 70 4.85 -4.77 7.82
CA ILE A 70 5.41 -3.49 8.27
C ILE A 70 5.28 -2.44 7.17
N THR A 71 5.66 -2.75 5.93
CA THR A 71 5.54 -1.83 4.79
C THR A 71 4.08 -1.39 4.58
N ASN A 72 3.12 -2.32 4.61
CA ASN A 72 1.71 -1.97 4.49
C ASN A 72 1.21 -1.10 5.64
N LYS A 73 1.69 -1.34 6.87
CA LYS A 73 1.35 -0.49 8.03
C LYS A 73 1.94 0.91 7.89
N MET A 74 3.21 1.03 7.49
CA MET A 74 3.88 2.32 7.29
C MET A 74 3.18 3.14 6.21
N GLN A 75 2.86 2.52 5.07
CA GLN A 75 2.13 3.19 3.99
C GLN A 75 0.75 3.69 4.44
N ARG A 76 0.04 2.93 5.29
CA ARG A 76 -1.24 3.39 5.86
C ARG A 76 -1.07 4.57 6.80
N LEU A 77 0.01 4.62 7.58
CA LEU A 77 0.30 5.74 8.48
C LEU A 77 0.68 7.00 7.70
N GLU A 78 1.49 6.87 6.65
CA GLU A 78 1.84 7.97 5.73
C GLU A 78 0.59 8.55 5.08
N ASN A 79 -0.25 7.69 4.48
CA ASN A 79 -1.50 8.12 3.86
C ASN A 79 -2.40 8.85 4.87
N LEU A 80 -2.49 8.39 6.11
CA LEU A 80 -3.27 9.07 7.14
C LEU A 80 -2.71 10.46 7.47
N GLY A 81 -1.38 10.58 7.57
CA GLY A 81 -0.70 11.87 7.78
C GLY A 81 -0.99 12.86 6.65
N ASP A 82 -0.95 12.42 5.40
CA ASP A 82 -1.25 13.25 4.24
C ASP A 82 -2.70 13.78 4.26
N HIS A 83 -3.66 12.93 4.62
CA HIS A 83 -5.06 13.34 4.73
C HIS A 83 -5.26 14.36 5.86
N ILE A 84 -4.60 14.17 7.01
CA ILE A 84 -4.67 15.12 8.13
C ILE A 84 -4.07 16.46 7.74
N ASN A 85 -2.92 16.46 7.07
CA ASN A 85 -2.27 17.68 6.59
C ASN A 85 -3.15 18.44 5.59
N LEU A 86 -3.81 17.73 4.68
CA LEU A 86 -4.75 18.33 3.72
C LEU A 86 -5.96 18.98 4.41
N ILE A 87 -6.57 18.27 5.36
CA ILE A 87 -7.71 18.79 6.15
C ILE A 87 -7.28 20.00 6.97
N ALA A 88 -6.14 19.90 7.67
CA ALA A 88 -5.60 20.99 8.47
C ALA A 88 -5.28 22.23 7.63
N GLY A 89 -4.69 22.05 6.44
CA GLY A 89 -4.44 23.14 5.50
C GLY A 89 -5.72 23.82 5.02
N THR A 90 -6.76 23.03 4.72
CA THR A 90 -8.07 23.55 4.30
C THR A 90 -8.78 24.30 5.42
N LEU A 91 -8.76 23.78 6.65
CA LEU A 91 -9.34 24.44 7.81
C LEU A 91 -8.57 25.71 8.18
N ALA A 92 -7.23 25.68 8.16
CA ALA A 92 -6.40 26.86 8.43
C ALA A 92 -6.65 27.95 7.39
N ALA A 93 -6.77 27.61 6.10
CA ALA A 93 -7.17 28.56 5.08
C ALA A 93 -8.56 29.16 5.38
N ARG A 94 -9.56 28.33 5.70
CA ARG A 94 -10.90 28.82 6.08
C ARG A 94 -10.87 29.76 7.27
N THR A 95 -10.12 29.44 8.32
CA THR A 95 -10.05 30.25 9.54
C THR A 95 -9.26 31.54 9.35
N LEU A 96 -8.17 31.52 8.59
CA LEU A 96 -7.32 32.70 8.39
C LEU A 96 -7.88 33.68 7.36
N PHE A 97 -8.65 33.18 6.39
CA PHE A 97 -9.23 34.01 5.32
C PHE A 97 -10.72 34.34 5.52
N GLN A 98 -11.38 33.87 6.58
CA GLN A 98 -12.74 34.31 6.93
C GLN A 98 -12.72 35.74 7.48
N GLN A 99 -13.40 36.66 6.80
CA GLN A 99 -13.71 37.98 7.36
C GLN A 99 -14.99 37.92 8.22
N PRO A 100 -15.09 38.67 9.33
CA PRO A 100 -16.32 38.75 10.11
C PRO A 100 -17.49 39.24 9.23
N GLY A 101 -18.51 38.39 9.05
CA GLY A 101 -19.71 38.71 8.26
C GLY A 101 -19.86 37.98 6.93
N GLU A 102 -18.87 37.18 6.50
CA GLU A 102 -18.97 36.37 5.28
C GLU A 102 -19.77 35.07 5.51
N SER A 103 -20.72 34.77 4.60
CA SER A 103 -21.51 33.54 4.63
C SER A 103 -20.68 32.34 4.18
N GLU A 104 -21.01 31.14 4.70
CA GLU A 104 -20.37 29.87 4.30
C GLU A 104 -20.43 29.65 2.77
N THR A 105 -21.55 30.07 2.14
CA THR A 105 -21.77 30.00 0.69
C THR A 105 -20.79 30.90 -0.08
N ASP A 106 -20.52 32.11 0.41
CA ASP A 106 -19.64 33.07 -0.28
C ASP A 106 -18.19 32.58 -0.28
N HIS A 107 -17.78 31.91 0.81
CA HIS A 107 -16.45 31.34 0.94
C HIS A 107 -16.24 30.12 0.03
N MET A 108 -17.26 29.27 -0.13
CA MET A 108 -17.24 28.19 -1.11
C MET A 108 -17.16 28.72 -2.55
N LEU A 109 -17.91 29.76 -2.87
CA LEU A 109 -17.85 30.43 -4.17
C LEU A 109 -16.47 31.02 -4.45
N MET A 110 -15.84 31.65 -3.46
CA MET A 110 -14.51 32.22 -3.60
C MET A 110 -13.43 31.18 -3.88
N LEU A 111 -13.50 30.00 -3.26
CA LEU A 111 -12.60 28.89 -3.58
C LEU A 111 -12.77 28.41 -5.02
N GLU A 112 -14.01 28.38 -5.53
CA GLU A 112 -14.32 28.00 -6.90
C GLU A 112 -13.85 29.06 -7.91
N VAL A 113 -14.07 30.35 -7.63
CA VAL A 113 -13.55 31.48 -8.42
C VAL A 113 -12.02 31.47 -8.46
N THR A 114 -11.37 31.22 -7.33
CA THR A 114 -9.90 31.15 -7.26
C THR A 114 -9.36 29.97 -8.06
N ALA A 115 -10.01 28.81 -7.99
CA ALA A 115 -9.66 27.64 -8.80
C ALA A 115 -9.89 27.91 -10.30
N GLU A 116 -10.98 28.57 -10.67
CA GLU A 116 -11.32 28.90 -12.05
C GLU A 116 -10.34 29.92 -12.65
N ALA A 117 -9.90 30.93 -11.89
CA ALA A 117 -8.90 31.90 -12.34
C ALA A 117 -7.55 31.25 -12.71
N THR A 118 -7.21 30.10 -12.12
CA THR A 118 -6.01 29.33 -12.52
C THR A 118 -6.17 28.57 -13.85
N ARG A 119 -7.41 28.38 -14.31
CA ARG A 119 -7.75 27.65 -15.54
C ARG A 119 -8.25 28.56 -16.65
N ASN A 120 -8.73 29.76 -16.31
CA ASN A 120 -9.23 30.77 -17.22
C ASN A 120 -8.62 32.15 -16.86
N PRO A 121 -7.60 32.62 -17.59
CA PRO A 121 -6.86 33.85 -17.26
C PRO A 121 -7.64 35.15 -17.49
N VAL A 122 -8.94 35.06 -17.82
CA VAL A 122 -9.82 36.21 -18.12
C VAL A 122 -10.84 36.44 -17.01
N VAL A 123 -10.81 35.64 -15.95
CA VAL A 123 -11.55 35.86 -14.69
C VAL A 123 -10.60 36.44 -13.65
#